data_AF-A0A141RQJ3-F1
#
_entry.id   AF-A0A141RQJ3-F1
#
_cell.length_a   1.000
_cell.length_b   1.000
_cell.length_c   1.000
_cell.angle_alpha   90.00
_cell.angle_beta   90.00
_cell.angle_gamma   90.00
#
_symmetry.space_group_name_H-M   'P 1'
#
loop_
_entity.id
_entity.type
_entity.pdbx_description
1 polymer ?
#
loop_
_entity_poly.entity_id
_entity_poly.type
_entity_poly.pdbx_seq_one_letter_code
_entity_poly.pdbx_strand_id
1 'polypeptide(L)'
;MNNPKFTTPSGDTAPRQVWQQTVDAVLAQTKSQAAGLSSADAAERLNTCGPNALPEKKGKPGWLRFLAHFNDVLIYVLLAAAGADRHHGALGRYLGDPRRDGD
;
A
#
# COMPACT_ATOMS: atom_id res chain seq x y z
N MET A 1 -21.86 18.66 28.20
CA MET A 1 -22.14 17.56 27.25
C MET A 1 -21.49 16.27 27.78
N ASN A 2 -22.29 15.34 28.30
CA ASN A 2 -21.83 14.02 28.74
C ASN A 2 -21.51 13.16 27.52
N ASN A 3 -20.26 12.69 27.39
CA ASN A 3 -19.88 11.76 26.34
C ASN A 3 -20.22 10.33 26.81
N PRO A 4 -21.22 9.64 26.23
CA PRO A 4 -21.66 8.31 26.69
C PRO A 4 -20.66 7.19 26.42
N LYS A 5 -19.49 7.49 25.82
CA LYS A 5 -18.45 6.50 25.52
C LYS A 5 -17.54 6.13 26.70
N PHE A 6 -17.71 6.79 27.86
CA PHE A 6 -17.00 6.47 29.10
C PHE A 6 -17.98 6.03 30.19
N THR A 7 -18.81 5.02 29.92
CA THR A 7 -19.48 4.31 31.00
C THR A 7 -18.43 3.48 31.74
N THR A 8 -17.96 4.00 32.87
CA THR A 8 -17.19 3.21 33.84
C THR A 8 -18.04 2.00 34.21
N PRO A 9 -17.59 0.76 33.93
CA PRO A 9 -18.30 -0.41 34.41
C PRO A 9 -18.16 -0.42 35.95
N SER A 10 -19.21 -0.02 36.65
CA SER A 10 -19.40 -0.41 38.05
C SER A 10 -19.56 -1.93 38.07
N GLY A 11 -18.51 -2.62 38.50
CA GLY A 11 -18.49 -4.07 38.64
C GLY A 11 -17.06 -4.59 38.79
N ASP A 12 -16.75 -5.08 39.99
CA ASP A 12 -15.46 -5.63 40.45
C ASP A 12 -14.95 -6.88 39.70
N THR A 13 -15.27 -7.08 38.42
CA THR A 13 -14.83 -8.27 37.66
C THR A 13 -14.78 -8.03 36.14
N ALA A 14 -14.35 -6.86 35.68
CA ALA A 14 -13.91 -6.69 34.30
C ALA A 14 -12.38 -6.62 34.27
N PRO A 15 -11.67 -7.37 33.41
CA PRO A 15 -10.22 -7.30 33.33
C PRO A 15 -9.82 -5.85 33.01
N ARG A 16 -9.15 -5.22 33.99
CA ARG A 16 -8.70 -3.83 33.89
C ARG A 16 -7.80 -3.71 32.66
N GLN A 17 -8.15 -2.78 31.78
CA GLN A 17 -7.43 -2.56 30.51
C GLN A 17 -5.94 -2.39 30.79
N VAL A 18 -5.06 -2.89 29.91
CA VAL A 18 -3.60 -2.93 30.15
C VAL A 18 -3.00 -1.57 30.52
N TRP A 19 -3.56 -0.47 30.01
CA TRP A 19 -3.14 0.91 30.31
C TRP A 19 -3.67 1.48 31.63
N GLN A 20 -4.55 0.76 32.33
CA GLN A 20 -5.11 1.15 33.62
C GLN A 20 -4.46 0.39 34.79
N GLN A 21 -3.62 -0.61 34.52
CA GLN A 21 -2.98 -1.43 35.55
C GLN A 21 -1.82 -0.69 36.24
N THR A 22 -1.55 -1.05 37.51
CA THR A 22 -0.41 -0.50 38.25
C THR A 22 0.90 -1.10 37.73
N VAL A 23 2.01 -0.38 37.92
CA VAL A 23 3.34 -0.81 37.47
C VAL A 23 3.70 -2.19 38.02
N ASP A 24 3.49 -2.43 39.32
CA ASP A 24 3.79 -3.71 39.96
C ASP A 24 2.96 -4.88 39.39
N ALA A 25 1.69 -4.63 39.05
CA ALA A 25 0.82 -5.63 38.46
C ALA A 25 1.27 -6.01 37.03
N VAL A 26 1.69 -5.02 36.24
CA VAL A 26 2.21 -5.25 34.88
C VAL A 26 3.57 -5.94 34.91
N LEU A 27 4.45 -5.59 35.85
CA LEU A 27 5.73 -6.26 36.03
C LEU A 27 5.54 -7.73 36.42
N ALA A 28 4.64 -8.03 37.35
CA ALA A 28 4.29 -9.39 37.72
C ALA A 28 3.67 -10.18 36.56
N GLN A 29 2.73 -9.56 35.82
CA GLN A 29 2.05 -10.21 34.69
C GLN A 29 2.99 -10.50 33.52
N THR A 30 3.90 -9.57 33.21
CA THR A 30 4.87 -9.73 32.12
C THR A 30 6.15 -10.44 32.55
N LYS A 31 6.24 -10.89 33.80
CA LYS A 31 7.46 -11.47 34.42
C LYS A 31 8.69 -10.61 34.13
N SER A 32 8.55 -9.30 34.25
CA SER A 32 9.62 -8.33 34.00
C SER A 32 10.03 -7.71 35.33
N GLN A 33 11.23 -7.13 35.37
CA GLN A 33 11.76 -6.48 36.57
C GLN A 33 11.98 -4.99 36.29
N ALA A 34 11.99 -4.17 37.35
CA ALA A 34 12.33 -2.75 37.24
C ALA A 34 13.76 -2.52 36.70
N ALA A 35 14.67 -3.48 36.91
CA ALA A 35 16.02 -3.47 36.38
C ALA A 35 16.11 -3.90 34.90
N GLY A 36 14.99 -4.31 34.29
CA GLY A 36 14.94 -4.83 32.92
C GLY A 36 14.85 -6.36 32.85
N LEU A 37 15.05 -6.90 31.64
CA LEU A 37 15.04 -8.34 31.37
C LEU A 37 16.47 -8.89 31.38
N SER A 38 16.62 -10.15 31.78
CA SER A 38 17.88 -10.87 31.58
C SER A 38 18.12 -11.14 30.09
N SER A 39 19.38 -11.35 29.70
CA SER A 39 19.71 -11.68 28.30
C SER A 39 19.07 -12.99 27.84
N ALA A 40 18.92 -13.97 28.74
CA ALA A 40 18.25 -15.23 28.46
C ALA A 40 16.75 -15.02 28.20
N ASP A 41 16.06 -14.27 29.08
CA ASP A 41 14.63 -13.96 28.90
C ASP A 41 14.37 -13.14 27.64
N ALA A 42 15.27 -12.21 27.32
CA ALA A 42 15.17 -11.40 26.11
C ALA A 42 15.31 -12.26 24.85
N ALA A 43 16.24 -13.22 24.83
CA ALA A 43 16.44 -14.13 23.70
C ALA A 43 15.25 -15.09 23.53
N GLU A 44 14.71 -15.63 24.63
CA GLU A 44 13.51 -16.48 24.60
C GLU A 44 12.29 -15.71 24.06
N ARG A 45 12.11 -14.46 24.51
CA ARG A 45 11.03 -13.59 24.02
C ARG A 45 11.22 -13.21 22.55
N LEU A 46 12.43 -12.98 22.09
CA LEU A 46 12.71 -12.70 20.68
C LEU A 46 12.32 -13.90 19.79
N ASN A 47 12.58 -15.12 20.26
CA ASN A 47 12.19 -16.34 19.54
C ASN A 47 10.67 -16.56 19.55
N THR A 48 9.98 -16.19 20.64
CA THR A 48 8.54 -16.46 20.82
C THR A 48 7.64 -15.38 20.22
N CYS A 49 7.99 -14.10 20.43
CA CYS A 49 7.21 -12.95 19.95
C CYS A 49 7.65 -12.47 18.56
N GLY A 50 8.85 -12.87 18.12
CA GLY A 50 9.46 -12.37 16.91
C GLY A 50 10.06 -10.97 17.08
N PRO A 51 10.73 -10.46 16.03
CA PRO A 51 11.28 -9.12 16.04
C PRO A 51 10.16 -8.08 16.11
N ASN A 52 10.33 -7.05 16.96
CA ASN A 52 9.44 -5.89 17.02
C ASN A 52 9.68 -4.95 15.82
N ALA A 53 9.51 -5.50 14.62
CA ALA A 53 9.66 -4.79 13.36
C ALA A 53 8.37 -4.94 12.55
N LEU A 54 7.88 -3.82 12.02
CA LEU A 54 6.72 -3.86 11.14
C LEU A 54 7.07 -4.63 9.85
N PRO A 55 6.16 -5.47 9.33
CA PRO A 55 6.40 -6.17 8.07
C PRO A 55 6.64 -5.15 6.96
N GLU A 56 7.79 -5.25 6.29
CA GLU A 56 8.05 -4.41 5.13
C GLU A 56 7.10 -4.81 4.00
N LYS A 57 6.28 -3.86 3.55
CA LYS A 57 5.51 -4.05 2.32
C LYS A 57 6.49 -4.10 1.16
N LYS A 58 6.51 -5.24 0.44
CA LYS A 58 7.25 -5.40 -0.81
C LYS A 58 7.02 -4.17 -1.70
N GLY A 59 8.05 -3.36 -1.86
CA GLY A 59 7.97 -2.14 -2.66
C GLY A 59 7.60 -2.50 -4.10
N LYS A 60 6.55 -1.87 -4.65
CA LYS A 60 6.30 -1.94 -6.09
C LYS A 60 7.57 -1.47 -6.80
N PRO A 61 8.12 -2.22 -7.77
CA PRO A 61 9.37 -1.84 -8.38
C PRO A 61 9.19 -0.52 -9.13
N GLY A 62 10.21 0.35 -9.10
CA GLY A 62 10.12 1.72 -9.61
C GLY A 62 9.70 1.81 -11.09
N TRP A 63 10.08 0.83 -11.90
CA TRP A 63 9.66 0.74 -13.31
C TRP A 63 8.14 0.55 -13.48
N LEU A 64 7.50 -0.15 -12.54
CA LEU A 64 6.06 -0.38 -12.57
C LEU A 64 5.29 0.88 -12.20
N ARG A 65 5.89 1.75 -11.36
CA ARG A 65 5.35 3.09 -11.09
C ARG A 65 5.51 3.99 -12.30
N PHE A 66 6.65 3.93 -13.00
CA PHE A 66 6.86 4.69 -14.23
C PHE A 66 5.83 4.31 -15.31
N LEU A 67 5.69 3.02 -15.64
CA LEU A 67 4.71 2.55 -16.63
C LEU A 67 3.25 2.89 -16.27
N ALA A 68 2.91 2.92 -14.98
CA ALA A 68 1.57 3.30 -14.56
C ALA A 68 1.19 4.74 -14.94
N HIS A 69 2.16 5.66 -15.07
CA HIS A 69 1.91 7.03 -15.54
C HIS A 69 1.78 7.12 -17.07
N PHE A 70 2.26 6.12 -17.82
CA PHE A 70 2.10 6.07 -19.28
C PHE A 70 0.76 5.46 -19.70
N ASN A 71 -0.03 4.94 -18.76
CA ASN A 71 -1.30 4.28 -19.04
C ASN A 71 -2.50 5.26 -18.99
N ASP A 72 -2.28 6.52 -19.38
CA ASP A 72 -3.31 7.54 -19.49
C ASP A 72 -4.04 7.44 -20.84
N VAL A 73 -5.28 7.92 -20.89
CA VAL A 73 -6.12 7.96 -22.11
C VAL A 73 -5.36 8.47 -23.33
N LEU A 74 -4.41 9.39 -23.14
CA LEU A 74 -3.55 9.93 -24.18
C LEU A 74 -2.73 8.87 -24.93
N ILE A 75 -2.17 7.85 -24.26
CA ILE A 75 -1.38 6.80 -24.94
C ILE A 75 -2.28 5.97 -25.87
N TYR A 76 -3.51 5.69 -25.43
CA TYR A 76 -4.48 4.95 -26.23
C TYR A 76 -4.92 5.74 -27.46
N VAL A 77 -5.12 7.05 -27.31
CA VAL A 77 -5.43 7.93 -28.44
C VAL A 77 -4.28 7.98 -29.43
N LEU A 78 -3.03 8.08 -28.97
CA LEU A 78 -1.84 8.07 -29.85
C LEU A 78 -1.68 6.73 -30.58
N LEU A 79 -1.84 5.61 -29.89
CA LEU A 79 -1.77 4.28 -30.49
C LEU A 79 -2.92 4.05 -31.49
N ALA A 80 -4.13 4.50 -31.16
CA ALA A 80 -5.26 4.42 -32.07
C ALA A 80 -5.05 5.28 -33.32
N ALA A 81 -4.51 6.49 -33.19
CA ALA A 81 -4.21 7.36 -34.32
C ALA A 81 -3.10 6.77 -35.21
N ALA A 82 -2.02 6.25 -34.63
CA ALA A 82 -0.94 5.61 -35.37
C ALA A 82 -1.41 4.32 -36.08
N GLY A 83 -2.27 3.53 -35.44
CA GLY A 83 -2.89 2.35 -36.05
C GLY A 83 -3.90 2.70 -37.15
N ALA A 84 -4.69 3.76 -36.94
CA ALA A 84 -5.66 4.25 -37.91
C ALA A 84 -4.98 4.82 -39.17
N ASP A 85 -3.88 5.55 -39.01
CA ASP A 85 -3.08 6.10 -40.12
C ASP A 85 -2.59 5.00 -41.07
N ARG A 86 -2.13 3.88 -40.49
CA ARG A 86 -1.71 2.70 -41.27
C ARG A 86 -2.84 2.11 -42.14
N HIS A 87 -4.11 2.24 -41.76
CA HIS A 87 -5.24 1.78 -42.56
C HIS A 87 -5.72 2.82 -43.61
N HIS A 88 -5.48 4.10 -43.40
CA HIS A 88 -5.96 5.17 -44.30
C HIS A 88 -4.94 5.50 -45.42
N GLY A 89 -3.64 5.32 -45.18
CA GLY A 89 -2.57 5.61 -46.14
C GLY A 89 -2.53 4.72 -47.40
N ALA A 90 -3.39 3.70 -47.51
CA ALA A 90 -3.45 2.82 -48.68
C ALA A 90 -4.36 3.35 -49.81
N LEU A 91 -5.12 4.44 -49.62
CA LEU A 91 -6.16 4.87 -50.57
C LEU A 91 -5.87 6.19 -51.31
N GLY A 92 -4.76 6.87 -51.02
CA GLY A 92 -4.43 8.16 -51.62
C GLY A 92 -3.67 8.12 -52.96
N ARG A 93 -3.34 6.93 -53.49
CA ARG A 93 -2.43 6.80 -54.66
C ARG A 93 -3.14 6.69 -56.03
N TYR A 94 -4.45 6.93 -56.11
CA TYR A 94 -5.24 6.67 -57.33
C TYR A 94 -5.98 7.86 -57.94
N LEU A 95 -5.79 9.10 -57.49
CA LEU A 95 -6.28 10.27 -58.23
C LEU A 95 -5.15 10.90 -59.05
N GLY A 96 -4.91 10.30 -60.22
CA GLY A 96 -4.00 10.82 -61.24
C GLY A 96 -4.60 12.04 -61.96
N ASP A 97 -3.74 13.02 -62.22
CA ASP A 97 -3.98 14.28 -62.91
C ASP A 97 -4.49 14.06 -64.36
N PRO A 98 -5.66 14.60 -64.76
CA PRO A 98 -6.23 14.39 -66.10
C PRO A 98 -5.68 15.35 -67.17
N ARG A 99 -4.42 15.81 -67.09
CA ARG A 99 -3.81 16.75 -68.07
C ARG A 99 -2.78 16.15 -69.03
N ARG A 100 -2.94 14.87 -69.34
CA ARG A 100 -2.51 14.23 -70.60
C ARG A 100 -3.79 13.56 -71.09
N ASP A 101 -4.50 14.11 -72.06
CA ASP A 101 -4.27 13.89 -73.49
C ASP A 101 -5.01 14.99 -74.28
N GLY A 102 -4.39 15.56 -75.33
CA GLY A 102 -5.08 16.44 -76.26
C GLY A 102 -4.22 17.56 -76.86
N ASP A 103 -3.50 17.20 -77.92
CA ASP A 103 -3.07 17.97 -79.10
C ASP A 103 -2.28 19.29 -78.93
#